data_AF-A0A2E1I6P1-F1
#
_entry.id   AF-A0A2E1I6P1-F1
#
_cell.length_a   1.000
_cell.length_b   1.000
_cell.length_c   1.000
_cell.angle_alpha   90.00
_cell.angle_beta   90.00
_cell.angle_gamma   90.00
#
_symmetry.space_group_name_H-M   'P 1'
#
loop_
_entity.id
_entity.type
_entity.pdbx_description
1 polymer ?
#
loop_
_entity_poly.entity_id
_entity_poly.type
_entity_poly.pdbx_seq_one_letter_code
_entity_poly.pdbx_strand_id
1 'polypeptide(L)'
;MALIYWGGLTYWRSDALFGTDTEAQFEAGMLLLASVPYAFFIIWGLRFDLPEQIKENQFLKFTKLYIWLAYVVGLVYFSFENSENVGFLLVGIMILGAGTAASITCLIYTGEESSRLYGLKRL
;
A
#
# COMPACT_ATOMS: atom_id res chain seq x y z
N MET A 1 12.57 3.28 -6.00
CA MET A 1 11.11 3.38 -5.76
C MET A 1 10.79 3.44 -4.29
N ALA A 2 11.16 2.45 -3.46
CA ALA A 2 10.98 2.49 -2.01
C ALA A 2 11.50 3.80 -1.34
N LEU A 3 12.79 4.10 -1.50
CA LEU A 3 13.41 5.29 -0.88
C LEU A 3 12.76 6.60 -1.33
N ILE A 4 12.41 6.71 -2.62
CA ILE A 4 11.76 7.91 -3.17
C ILE A 4 10.36 8.06 -2.59
N TYR A 5 9.62 6.95 -2.48
CA TYR A 5 8.26 6.94 -1.97
C TYR A 5 8.19 7.29 -0.48
N TRP A 6 8.84 6.50 0.38
CA TRP A 6 8.82 6.76 1.83
C TRP A 6 9.57 8.04 2.18
N GLY A 7 10.66 8.36 1.49
CA GLY A 7 11.34 9.65 1.64
C GLY A 7 10.43 10.82 1.27
N GLY A 8 9.66 10.69 0.18
CA GLY A 8 8.68 11.70 -0.25
C GLY A 8 7.51 11.86 0.74
N LEU A 9 7.00 10.77 1.30
CA LEU A 9 5.97 10.84 2.35
C LEU A 9 6.48 11.49 3.64
N THR A 10 7.69 11.13 4.07
CA THR A 10 8.34 11.74 5.24
C THR A 10 8.59 13.22 5.01
N TYR A 11 9.02 13.60 3.80
CA TYR A 11 9.18 15.00 3.43
C TYR A 11 7.83 15.75 3.43
N TRP A 12 6.76 15.15 2.90
CA TRP A 12 5.43 15.77 2.92
C TRP A 12 4.96 16.08 4.35
N ARG A 13 5.27 15.22 5.32
CA ARG A 13 4.91 15.42 6.73
C ARG A 13 6.05 15.99 7.59
N SER A 14 7.11 16.54 6.99
CA SER A 14 8.32 16.94 7.72
C SER A 14 8.01 17.90 8.88
N ASP A 15 7.16 18.89 8.63
CA ASP A 15 6.86 19.95 9.59
C ASP A 15 6.13 19.41 10.83
N ALA A 16 5.21 18.47 10.62
CA ALA A 16 4.50 17.79 11.71
C ALA A 16 5.41 16.78 12.44
N LEU A 17 6.24 16.04 11.71
CA LEU A 17 7.11 14.99 12.27
C LEU A 17 8.28 15.54 13.09
N PHE A 18 8.83 16.67 12.67
CA PHE A 18 10.02 17.27 13.29
C PHE A 18 9.72 18.58 14.01
N GLY A 19 8.43 18.95 14.13
CA GLY A 19 7.97 20.09 14.90
C GLY A 19 8.09 19.87 16.42
N THR A 20 7.48 20.75 17.22
CA THR A 20 7.49 20.63 18.69
C THR A 20 6.17 20.13 19.28
N ASP A 21 5.12 20.05 18.47
CA ASP A 21 3.81 19.55 18.89
C ASP A 21 3.79 18.01 18.88
N THR A 22 3.65 17.43 20.07
CA THR A 22 3.67 15.98 20.26
C THR A 22 2.45 15.29 19.65
N GLU A 23 1.29 15.95 19.61
CA GLU A 23 0.06 15.36 19.07
C GLU A 23 0.14 15.26 17.53
N ALA A 24 0.53 16.35 16.87
CA ALA A 24 0.77 16.39 15.43
C ALA A 24 1.87 15.42 14.98
N GLN A 25 2.94 15.27 15.78
CA GLN A 25 3.99 14.27 15.54
C GLN A 25 3.45 12.84 15.54
N PHE A 26 2.63 12.50 16.54
CA PHE A 26 2.05 11.17 16.66
C PHE A 26 1.09 10.88 15.50
N GLU A 27 0.23 11.82 15.14
CA GLU A 27 -0.68 11.69 13.99
C GLU A 27 0.10 11.46 12.68
N ALA A 28 1.09 12.30 12.40
CA ALA A 28 1.92 12.18 11.20
C ALA A 28 2.69 10.86 11.16
N GLY A 29 3.19 10.39 12.31
CA GLY A 29 3.82 9.09 12.46
C GLY A 29 2.87 7.92 12.18
N MET A 30 1.63 7.99 12.67
CA MET A 30 0.60 6.98 12.42
C MET A 30 0.17 6.94 10.94
N LEU A 31 0.07 8.10 10.29
CA LEU A 31 -0.21 8.18 8.86
C LEU A 31 0.91 7.56 8.02
N LEU A 32 2.18 7.81 8.38
CA LEU A 32 3.31 7.14 7.74
C LEU A 32 3.28 5.63 7.97
N LEU A 33 2.99 5.21 9.20
CA LEU A 33 2.89 3.79 9.55
C LEU A 33 1.81 3.09 8.72
N ALA A 34 0.66 3.74 8.49
CA ALA A 34 -0.42 3.19 7.67
C ALA A 34 0.02 2.86 6.23
N SER A 35 0.99 3.60 5.67
CA SER A 35 1.52 3.31 4.32
C SER A 35 2.17 1.92 4.20
N VAL A 36 2.75 1.42 5.30
CA VAL A 36 3.55 0.19 5.30
C VAL A 36 2.67 -1.05 5.14
N PRO A 37 1.65 -1.31 5.99
CA PRO A 37 0.71 -2.42 5.79
C PRO A 37 0.04 -2.40 4.41
N TYR A 38 -0.31 -1.21 3.89
CA TYR A 38 -0.90 -1.10 2.56
C TYR A 38 0.05 -1.59 1.47
N ALA A 39 1.29 -1.09 1.46
CA ALA A 39 2.30 -1.52 0.49
C ALA A 39 2.59 -3.03 0.60
N PHE A 40 2.69 -3.56 1.83
CA PHE A 40 2.86 -5.00 2.06
C PHE A 40 1.69 -5.82 1.53
N PHE A 41 0.46 -5.36 1.75
CA PHE A 41 -0.74 -6.03 1.23
C PHE A 41 -0.72 -6.12 -0.30
N ILE A 42 -0.35 -5.03 -0.99
CA ILE A 42 -0.24 -5.03 -2.45
C ILE A 42 0.88 -5.97 -2.92
N ILE A 43 2.07 -5.92 -2.30
CA ILE A 43 3.17 -6.84 -2.62
C ILE A 43 2.73 -8.30 -2.45
N TRP A 44 2.10 -8.62 -1.32
CA TRP A 44 1.57 -9.96 -1.06
C TRP A 44 0.54 -10.38 -2.11
N GLY A 45 -0.41 -9.49 -2.41
CA GLY A 45 -1.47 -9.73 -3.38
C GLY A 45 -0.97 -9.99 -4.80
N LEU A 46 0.16 -9.38 -5.18
CA LEU A 46 0.81 -9.56 -6.47
C LEU A 46 1.72 -10.78 -6.52
N ARG A 47 2.35 -11.17 -5.40
CA ARG A 47 3.31 -12.29 -5.36
C ARG A 47 2.69 -13.65 -5.13
N PHE A 48 1.66 -13.75 -4.29
CA PHE A 48 1.12 -15.03 -3.85
C PHE A 48 -0.28 -15.21 -4.40
N ASP A 49 -0.53 -16.30 -5.11
CA ASP A 49 -1.88 -16.65 -5.54
C ASP A 49 -2.73 -17.16 -4.38
N LEU A 50 -4.06 -17.03 -4.52
CA LEU A 50 -4.97 -17.66 -3.57
C LEU A 50 -4.88 -19.20 -3.71
N PRO A 51 -5.02 -19.94 -2.60
CA PRO A 51 -5.17 -21.40 -2.63
C PRO A 51 -6.33 -21.83 -3.54
N GLU A 52 -6.20 -22.99 -4.18
CA GLU A 52 -7.19 -23.53 -5.13
C GLU A 52 -8.58 -23.66 -4.49
N GLN A 53 -8.63 -24.12 -3.23
CA GLN A 53 -9.87 -24.24 -2.44
C GLN A 53 -10.65 -22.91 -2.32
N ILE A 54 -9.94 -21.78 -2.30
CA ILE A 54 -10.55 -20.45 -2.20
C ILE A 54 -10.97 -19.94 -3.58
N LYS A 55 -10.24 -20.32 -4.63
CA LYS A 55 -10.53 -19.93 -6.03
C LYS A 55 -11.80 -20.60 -6.56
N GLU A 56 -12.09 -21.83 -6.15
CA GLU A 56 -13.29 -22.58 -6.59
C GLU A 56 -14.60 -22.01 -6.04
N ASN A 57 -14.54 -21.31 -4.90
CA ASN A 57 -15.71 -20.67 -4.33
C ASN A 57 -16.04 -19.35 -5.06
N GLN A 58 -17.25 -19.23 -5.59
CA GLN A 58 -17.72 -18.07 -6.36
C GLN A 58 -17.58 -16.73 -5.63
N PHE A 59 -17.70 -16.71 -4.29
CA PHE A 59 -17.55 -15.50 -3.49
C PHE A 59 -16.10 -15.27 -3.05
N LEU A 60 -15.43 -16.31 -2.56
CA LEU A 60 -14.09 -16.15 -1.98
C LEU A 60 -12.99 -15.89 -3.01
N LYS A 61 -13.23 -16.15 -4.30
CA LYS A 61 -12.28 -15.80 -5.37
C LYS A 61 -11.91 -14.31 -5.42
N PHE A 62 -12.78 -13.43 -4.91
CA PHE A 62 -12.56 -11.97 -4.87
C PHE A 62 -12.02 -11.47 -3.52
N THR A 63 -11.58 -12.35 -2.62
CA THR A 63 -11.14 -11.97 -1.26
C THR A 63 -10.09 -10.85 -1.26
N LYS A 64 -9.10 -10.90 -2.16
CA LYS A 64 -8.10 -9.82 -2.29
C LYS A 64 -8.73 -8.47 -2.65
N LEU A 65 -9.71 -8.48 -3.55
CA LEU A 65 -10.43 -7.27 -3.92
C LEU A 65 -11.25 -6.75 -2.73
N TYR A 66 -11.90 -7.63 -1.97
CA TYR A 66 -12.65 -7.22 -0.77
C TYR A 66 -11.75 -6.61 0.30
N ILE A 67 -10.59 -7.20 0.58
CA ILE A 67 -9.62 -6.63 1.53
C ILE A 67 -9.11 -5.28 1.03
N TRP A 68 -8.79 -5.17 -0.27
CA TRP A 68 -8.37 -3.90 -0.86
C TRP A 68 -9.46 -2.84 -0.73
N LEU A 69 -10.70 -3.15 -1.10
CA LEU A 69 -11.84 -2.25 -0.98
C LEU A 69 -12.09 -1.82 0.46
N ALA A 70 -11.99 -2.74 1.42
CA ALA A 70 -12.09 -2.41 2.84
C ALA A 70 -11.01 -1.39 3.26
N TYR A 71 -9.78 -1.56 2.77
CA TYR A 71 -8.69 -0.62 3.02
C TYR A 71 -8.97 0.76 2.39
N VAL A 72 -9.42 0.78 1.14
CA VAL A 72 -9.82 2.00 0.41
C VAL A 72 -10.91 2.76 1.16
N VAL A 73 -11.97 2.07 1.56
CA VAL A 73 -13.08 2.67 2.32
C VAL A 73 -12.58 3.21 3.66
N GLY A 74 -11.68 2.50 4.34
CA GLY A 74 -11.02 3.00 5.55
C GLY A 74 -10.27 4.31 5.32
N LEU A 75 -9.44 4.39 4.28
CA LEU A 75 -8.71 5.62 3.93
C LEU A 75 -9.65 6.78 3.60
N VAL A 76 -10.73 6.52 2.85
CA VAL A 76 -11.73 7.54 2.52
C VAL A 76 -12.47 8.01 3.77
N TYR A 77 -12.84 7.09 4.67
CA TYR A 77 -13.48 7.44 5.94
C TYR A 77 -12.59 8.36 6.78
N PHE A 78 -11.31 8.02 6.99
CA PHE A 78 -10.37 8.86 7.72
C PHE A 78 -10.09 10.20 7.01
N SER A 79 -10.23 10.25 5.69
CA SER A 79 -10.07 11.49 4.93
C SER A 79 -11.20 12.50 5.16
N PHE A 80 -12.39 12.04 5.58
CA PHE A 80 -13.50 12.93 5.93
C PHE A 80 -13.36 13.53 7.34
N GLU A 81 -12.64 12.85 8.23
CA GLU A 81 -12.42 13.30 9.60
C GLU A 81 -11.43 14.48 9.65
N ASN A 82 -10.42 14.46 8.78
CA ASN A 82 -9.49 15.58 8.61
C ASN A 82 -9.22 15.85 7.11
N SER A 83 -9.85 16.90 6.58
CA SER A 83 -9.76 17.27 5.16
C SER A 83 -8.34 17.58 4.69
N GLU A 84 -7.45 17.99 5.60
CA GLU A 84 -6.04 18.27 5.28
C GLU A 84 -5.28 16.98 4.92
N ASN A 85 -5.75 15.82 5.41
CA ASN A 85 -5.10 14.54 5.21
C ASN A 85 -5.52 13.82 3.93
N VAL A 86 -6.53 14.32 3.22
CA VAL A 86 -7.09 13.69 2.01
C VAL A 86 -6.03 13.40 0.95
N GLY A 87 -5.20 14.40 0.64
CA GLY A 87 -4.13 14.24 -0.35
C GLY A 87 -3.10 13.19 0.08
N PHE A 88 -2.75 13.16 1.36
CA PHE A 88 -1.79 12.20 1.90
C PHE A 88 -2.33 10.77 1.88
N LEU A 89 -3.59 10.56 2.31
CA LEU A 89 -4.21 9.25 2.39
C LEU A 89 -4.53 8.67 1.00
N LEU A 90 -5.18 9.45 0.13
CA LEU A 90 -5.65 8.93 -1.17
C LEU A 90 -4.55 8.95 -2.23
N VAL A 91 -3.79 10.03 -2.34
CA VAL A 91 -2.73 10.12 -3.36
C VAL A 91 -1.45 9.50 -2.83
N GLY A 92 -1.00 9.92 -1.64
CA GLY A 92 0.23 9.44 -1.01
C GLY A 92 0.19 7.96 -0.69
N ILE A 93 -0.79 7.49 0.09
CA ILE A 93 -0.84 6.08 0.48
C ILE A 93 -1.46 5.22 -0.63
N MET A 94 -2.70 5.48 -1.02
CA MET A 94 -3.43 4.57 -1.91
C MET A 94 -2.82 4.47 -3.32
N ILE A 95 -2.59 5.59 -4.00
CA ILE A 95 -2.11 5.57 -5.40
C ILE A 95 -0.61 5.33 -5.47
N LEU A 96 0.19 6.20 -4.84
CA LEU A 96 1.65 6.12 -4.91
C LEU A 96 2.20 4.88 -4.18
N GLY A 97 1.54 4.46 -3.10
CA GLY A 97 1.89 3.20 -2.40
C GLY A 97 1.62 1.97 -3.26
N ALA A 98 0.51 1.92 -3.99
CA ALA A 98 0.23 0.81 -4.91
C ALA A 98 1.25 0.75 -6.05
N GLY A 99 1.59 1.89 -6.67
CA GLY A 99 2.61 1.95 -7.72
C GLY A 99 4.00 1.56 -7.21
N THR A 100 4.37 2.00 -6.01
CA THR A 100 5.63 1.63 -5.37
C THR A 100 5.68 0.14 -5.05
N ALA A 101 4.63 -0.41 -4.46
CA ALA A 101 4.50 -1.83 -4.15
C ALA A 101 4.58 -2.72 -5.40
N ALA A 102 3.90 -2.32 -6.48
CA ALA A 102 3.99 -3.00 -7.78
C ALA A 102 5.44 -2.96 -8.31
N SER A 103 6.08 -1.79 -8.28
CA SER A 103 7.48 -1.63 -8.73
C SER A 103 8.46 -2.47 -7.91
N ILE A 104 8.30 -2.50 -6.59
CA ILE A 104 9.10 -3.34 -5.68
C ILE A 104 8.89 -4.81 -6.02
N THR A 105 7.65 -5.21 -6.28
CA THR A 105 7.31 -6.58 -6.65
C THR A 105 8.04 -6.99 -7.93
N CYS A 106 8.06 -6.13 -8.95
CA CYS A 106 8.83 -6.38 -10.18
C CYS A 106 10.34 -6.53 -9.93
N LEU A 107 10.91 -5.78 -8.99
CA LEU A 107 12.34 -5.82 -8.67
C LEU A 107 12.74 -7.07 -7.87
N ILE A 108 11.88 -7.53 -6.96
CA ILE A 108 12.12 -8.71 -6.11
C ILE A 108 11.73 -10.01 -6.84
N TYR A 109 11.06 -9.91 -7.99
CA TYR A 109 10.59 -11.08 -8.71
C TYR A 109 11.73 -11.93 -9.26
N THR A 110 11.87 -13.14 -8.74
CA THR A 110 12.80 -14.18 -9.20
C THR A 110 12.07 -15.48 -9.57
N GLY A 111 10.77 -15.41 -9.85
CA GLY A 111 9.86 -16.56 -9.85
C GLY A 111 9.88 -17.45 -11.09
N GLU A 112 9.21 -18.61 -10.94
CA GLU A 112 9.02 -19.65 -11.96
C GLU A 112 7.94 -19.28 -13.00
N GLU A 113 7.85 -20.07 -14.07
CA GLU A 113 6.93 -19.88 -15.21
C GLU A 113 5.44 -19.81 -14.86
N SER A 114 5.05 -20.41 -13.75
CA SER A 114 3.66 -20.48 -13.29
C SER A 114 3.11 -19.15 -12.76
N SER A 115 3.97 -18.17 -12.47
CA SER A 115 3.54 -16.90 -11.91
C SER A 115 3.16 -15.88 -12.99
N ARG A 116 2.12 -15.08 -12.73
CA ARG A 116 1.62 -14.01 -13.62
C ARG A 116 2.67 -12.95 -13.97
N LEU A 117 3.74 -12.89 -13.19
CA LEU A 117 4.88 -11.97 -13.38
C LEU A 117 6.03 -12.63 -14.16
N TYR A 118 5.86 -13.85 -14.72
CA TYR A 118 6.91 -14.55 -15.45
C TYR A 118 7.54 -13.72 -16.57
N GLY A 119 6.75 -12.90 -17.28
CA GLY A 119 7.26 -11.98 -18.30
C GLY A 119 8.26 -10.93 -17.79
N LEU A 120 8.44 -10.79 -16.47
CA LEU A 120 9.39 -9.89 -15.82
C LEU A 120 10.63 -10.60 -15.28
N LYS A 121 10.77 -11.92 -15.50
CA LYS A 121 11.94 -12.69 -15.10
C LYS A 121 13.18 -12.12 -15.78
N ARG A 122 14.13 -11.62 -14.99
CA ARG A 122 15.45 -11.24 -15.51
C ARG A 122 16.24 -12.51 -15.75
N LEU A 123 16.71 -12.68 -17.00
CA LEU A 123 17.52 -13.80 -17.48
C LEU A 123 18.71 -14.08 -16.55
#